data_AF-A0A833LS91-F1
#
_entry.id   AF-A0A833LS91-F1
#
_cell.length_a   1.000
_cell.length_b   1.000
_cell.length_c   1.000
_cell.angle_alpha   90.00
_cell.angle_beta   90.00
_cell.angle_gamma   90.00
#
_symmetry.space_group_name_H-M   'P 1'
#
loop_
_entity.id
_entity.type
_entity.pdbx_description
1 polymer ?
#
loop_
_entity_poly.entity_id
_entity_poly.type
_entity_poly.pdbx_seq_one_letter_code
_entity_poly.pdbx_strand_id
1 'polypeptide(L)'
;MPPTSLTVFSTQLAGTQTAPRIGASGNVKRPIKHLHAPQDAQRAIRLVRSRADELKIGPHKIGVIGFSAGGYVVAQTSNILEAAYEPVDETDTGSSRPDFAIAMFPGHLCRARFL
;
A
#
# COMPACT_ATOMS: atom_id res chain seq x y z
N MET A 1 3.63 10.34 29.40
CA MET A 1 4.05 11.20 28.28
C MET A 1 3.27 10.75 27.05
N PRO A 2 2.71 11.66 26.22
CA PRO A 2 2.16 11.25 24.94
C PRO A 2 3.30 10.68 24.06
N PRO A 3 3.09 9.55 23.36
CA PRO A 3 4.12 8.96 22.51
C PRO A 3 4.53 9.94 21.40
N THR A 4 5.83 10.26 21.33
CA THR A 4 6.41 11.30 20.48
C THR A 4 7.05 10.77 19.20
N SER A 5 7.12 9.45 18.99
CA SER A 5 7.79 8.88 17.81
C SER A 5 6.89 8.85 16.57
N LEU A 6 7.51 9.13 15.43
CA LEU A 6 6.97 8.98 14.08
C LEU A 6 7.31 7.57 13.60
N THR A 7 6.34 6.80 13.10
CA THR A 7 6.61 5.48 12.52
C THR A 7 6.40 5.51 11.02
N VAL A 8 7.41 5.03 10.29
CA VAL A 8 7.44 5.01 8.83
C VAL A 8 7.64 3.57 8.36
N PHE A 9 6.70 3.05 7.57
CA PHE A 9 6.86 1.76 6.88
C PHE A 9 7.45 1.99 5.51
N SER A 10 8.59 1.35 5.22
CA SER A 10 9.18 1.33 3.89
C SER A 10 8.54 0.23 3.07
N THR A 11 7.84 0.61 2.00
CA THR A 11 7.40 -0.36 0.99
C THR A 11 8.50 -0.50 -0.05
N GLN A 12 9.35 -1.51 0.11
CA GLN A 12 10.28 -1.93 -0.94
C GLN A 12 9.65 -3.10 -1.68
N LEU A 13 9.15 -2.85 -2.89
CA LEU A 13 8.64 -3.92 -3.75
C LEU A 13 9.84 -4.70 -4.33
N ALA A 14 10.24 -5.76 -3.65
CA ALA A 14 11.02 -6.83 -4.27
C ALA A 14 10.06 -7.69 -5.09
N GLY A 15 9.66 -7.19 -6.27
CA GLY A 15 8.70 -7.90 -7.10
C GLY A 15 8.15 -7.05 -8.22
N THR A 16 9.00 -6.66 -9.17
CA THR A 16 8.49 -6.38 -10.51
C THR A 16 7.85 -7.67 -11.02
N GLN A 17 6.52 -7.82 -10.94
CA GLN A 17 5.83 -8.54 -12.01
C GLN A 17 5.92 -7.66 -13.26
N THR A 18 7.12 -7.57 -13.84
CA THR A 18 7.27 -7.36 -15.27
C THR A 18 6.70 -8.60 -15.91
N ALA A 19 5.37 -8.61 -16.12
CA ALA A 19 4.79 -9.53 -17.06
C ALA A 19 5.57 -9.33 -18.38
N PRO A 20 6.11 -10.38 -19.00
CA PRO A 20 6.78 -10.24 -20.28
C PRO A 20 5.77 -9.61 -21.26
N ARG A 21 6.18 -8.59 -22.00
CA ARG A 21 5.37 -8.06 -23.12
C ARG A 21 5.39 -9.11 -24.23
N ILE A 22 4.59 -10.16 -24.09
CA ILE A 22 4.30 -11.08 -25.18
C ILE A 22 3.12 -10.48 -25.92
N GLY A 23 3.40 -9.97 -27.13
CA GLY A 23 2.36 -9.51 -28.04
C GLY A 23 1.45 -10.68 -28.40
N ALA A 24 0.21 -10.64 -27.93
CA ALA A 24 -0.83 -11.53 -28.43
C ALA A 24 -2.19 -10.83 -28.30
N SER A 25 -2.71 -10.44 -29.46
CA SER A 25 -4.12 -10.12 -29.68
C SER A 25 -4.97 -11.35 -29.33
N GLY A 26 -5.65 -11.31 -28.19
CA GLY A 26 -6.56 -12.37 -27.78
C GLY A 26 -7.39 -11.94 -26.58
N ASN A 27 -8.70 -12.21 -26.64
CA ASN A 27 -9.68 -11.87 -25.60
C ASN A 27 -9.55 -12.82 -24.39
N VAL A 28 -8.38 -12.81 -23.74
CA VAL A 28 -8.14 -13.52 -22.49
C VAL A 28 -8.75 -12.70 -21.38
N LYS A 29 -9.72 -13.27 -20.65
CA LYS A 29 -10.16 -12.74 -19.35
C LYS A 29 -8.92 -12.62 -18.47
N ARG A 30 -8.39 -11.40 -18.38
CA ARG A 30 -7.23 -11.09 -17.54
C ARG A 30 -7.62 -11.51 -16.11
N PRO A 31 -6.82 -12.35 -15.43
CA PRO A 31 -7.10 -12.67 -14.03
C PRO A 31 -7.20 -11.36 -13.25
N ILE A 32 -8.13 -11.31 -12.29
CA ILE A 32 -8.27 -10.18 -11.36
C ILE A 32 -6.85 -9.86 -10.89
N LYS A 33 -6.38 -8.63 -11.15
CA LYS A 33 -5.05 -8.20 -10.74
C LYS A 33 -4.97 -8.45 -9.25
N HIS A 34 -4.18 -9.43 -8.81
CA HIS A 34 -4.04 -9.69 -7.39
C HIS A 34 -3.33 -8.47 -6.78
N LEU A 35 -4.07 -7.65 -6.04
CA LEU A 35 -3.57 -6.44 -5.38
C LEU A 35 -2.78 -6.82 -4.12
N HIS A 36 -1.81 -7.73 -4.23
CA HIS A 36 -1.03 -8.21 -3.09
C HIS A 36 -0.38 -7.05 -2.32
N ALA A 37 0.24 -6.10 -3.04
CA ALA A 37 0.89 -4.97 -2.38
C ALA A 37 -0.07 -4.01 -1.65
N PRO A 38 -1.22 -3.60 -2.24
CA PRO A 38 -2.23 -2.86 -1.49
C PRO A 38 -2.83 -3.63 -0.31
N GLN A 39 -3.04 -4.94 -0.43
CA GLN A 39 -3.53 -5.79 0.66
C GLN A 39 -2.55 -5.78 1.84
N ASP A 40 -1.28 -6.08 1.57
CA ASP A 40 -0.21 -6.10 2.58
C ASP A 40 -0.05 -4.72 3.23
N ALA A 41 -0.10 -3.64 2.43
CA ALA A 41 0.05 -2.29 2.94
C ALA A 41 -1.14 -1.88 3.84
N GLN A 42 -2.38 -2.18 3.44
CA GLN A 42 -3.56 -1.92 4.27
C GLN A 42 -3.48 -2.71 5.58
N ARG A 43 -3.13 -4.00 5.52
CA ARG A 43 -3.00 -4.86 6.71
C ARG A 43 -1.88 -4.39 7.64
N ALA A 44 -0.73 -4.01 7.10
CA ALA A 44 0.41 -3.51 7.87
C ALA A 44 0.03 -2.24 8.66
N ILE A 45 -0.64 -1.27 8.02
CA ILE A 45 -1.07 -0.03 8.68
C ILE A 45 -2.01 -0.35 9.84
N ARG A 46 -2.99 -1.24 9.63
CA ARG A 46 -3.95 -1.63 10.68
C ARG A 46 -3.27 -2.34 11.85
N LEU A 47 -2.38 -3.29 11.56
CA LEU A 47 -1.61 -4.00 12.60
C LEU A 47 -0.77 -3.07 13.45
N VAL A 48 -0.13 -2.08 12.82
CA VAL A 48 0.71 -1.13 13.55
C VAL A 48 -0.14 -0.19 14.39
N ARG A 49 -1.27 0.24 13.84
CA ARG A 49 -2.23 1.08 14.54
C ARG A 49 -2.85 0.36 15.74
N SER A 50 -3.21 -0.91 15.62
CA SER A 50 -3.76 -1.69 16.73
C SER A 50 -2.73 -1.97 17.82
N ARG A 51 -1.43 -1.96 17.49
CA ARG A 51 -0.31 -2.13 18.42
C ARG A 51 0.36 -0.82 18.83
N ALA A 52 -0.26 0.32 18.57
CA ALA A 52 0.39 1.62 18.80
C ALA A 52 0.82 1.83 20.26
N ASP A 53 0.02 1.37 21.22
CA ASP A 53 0.31 1.45 22.65
C ASP A 53 1.51 0.56 23.04
N GLU A 54 1.55 -0.68 22.52
CA GLU A 54 2.66 -1.63 22.71
C GLU A 54 3.97 -1.06 22.14
N LEU A 55 3.89 -0.48 20.95
CA LEU A 55 5.02 0.11 20.22
C LEU A 55 5.39 1.52 20.74
N LYS A 56 4.62 2.09 21.67
CA LYS A 56 4.79 3.45 22.22
C LYS A 56 4.85 4.52 21.14
N ILE A 57 3.98 4.42 20.13
CA ILE A 57 3.88 5.34 18.99
C ILE A 57 2.50 6.02 18.99
N GLY A 58 2.37 7.14 18.27
CA GLY A 58 1.07 7.78 18.10
C GLY A 58 0.19 7.00 17.10
N PRO A 59 -1.03 6.56 17.45
CA PRO A 59 -1.91 5.83 16.51
C PRO A 59 -2.38 6.68 15.32
N HIS A 60 -2.21 8.01 15.41
CA HIS A 60 -2.48 9.01 14.38
C HIS A 60 -1.19 9.62 13.79
N LYS A 61 -0.06 8.92 13.90
CA LYS A 61 1.25 9.33 13.39
C LYS A 61 1.92 8.19 12.61
N ILE A 62 1.12 7.44 11.84
CA ILE A 62 1.56 6.29 11.07
C ILE A 62 1.60 6.67 9.60
N GLY A 63 2.79 6.63 8.99
CA GLY A 63 2.94 6.96 7.57
C GLY A 63 3.64 5.87 6.77
N VAL A 64 3.56 6.03 5.45
CA VAL A 64 4.17 5.14 4.47
C VAL A 64 5.18 5.91 3.61
N ILE A 65 6.32 5.27 3.33
CA ILE A 65 7.32 5.75 2.38
C ILE A 65 7.62 4.68 1.34
N GLY A 66 7.87 5.10 0.10
CA GLY A 66 8.13 4.18 -0.99
C GLY A 66 8.93 4.84 -2.10
N PHE A 67 9.80 4.05 -2.73
CA PHE A 67 10.74 4.49 -3.75
C PHE A 67 10.45 3.78 -5.07
N SER A 68 10.58 4.45 -6.22
CA SER A 68 10.42 3.83 -7.54
C SER A 68 9.08 3.06 -7.66
N ALA A 69 9.09 1.74 -7.87
CA ALA A 69 7.89 0.90 -7.88
C ALA A 69 7.12 0.92 -6.54
N GLY A 70 7.80 1.10 -5.40
CA GLY A 70 7.16 1.27 -4.09
C GLY A 70 6.41 2.60 -3.95
N GLY A 71 6.85 3.64 -4.65
CA GLY A 71 6.13 4.92 -4.70
C GLY A 71 4.73 4.79 -5.32
N TYR A 72 4.54 3.83 -6.23
CA TYR A 72 3.22 3.48 -6.76
C TYR A 72 2.31 2.88 -5.68
N VAL A 73 2.84 2.02 -4.81
CA VAL A 73 2.07 1.44 -3.70
C VAL A 73 1.71 2.50 -2.68
N VAL A 74 2.64 3.39 -2.34
CA VAL A 74 2.33 4.56 -1.49
C VAL A 74 1.15 5.34 -2.07
N ALA A 75 1.15 5.62 -3.37
CA ALA A 75 0.04 6.30 -4.01
C ALA A 75 -1.26 5.49 -3.97
N GLN A 76 -1.20 4.18 -4.21
CA GLN A 76 -2.38 3.30 -4.12
C GLN A 76 -2.95 3.26 -2.70
N THR A 77 -2.16 2.91 -1.70
CA THR A 77 -2.60 2.77 -0.30
C THR A 77 -3.08 4.09 0.30
N SER A 78 -2.58 5.23 -0.18
CA SER A 78 -3.04 6.55 0.29
C SER A 78 -4.39 6.98 -0.31
N ASN A 79 -4.80 6.38 -1.43
CA ASN A 79 -5.98 6.80 -2.20
C ASN A 79 -7.06 5.72 -2.37
N ILE A 80 -6.71 4.43 -2.25
CA ILE A 80 -7.65 3.29 -2.28
C ILE A 80 -7.96 2.92 -0.83
N LEU A 81 -9.10 3.38 -0.35
CA LEU A 81 -9.54 3.21 1.04
C LEU A 81 -10.52 2.05 1.19
N GLU A 82 -11.10 1.60 0.09
CA GLU A 82 -11.89 0.38 0.01
C GLU A 82 -11.02 -0.81 0.42
N ALA A 83 -11.62 -1.78 1.12
CA ALA A 83 -10.92 -2.97 1.56
C ALA A 83 -10.37 -3.74 0.34
N ALA A 84 -9.06 -3.95 0.31
CA ALA A 84 -8.41 -4.71 -0.76
C ALA A 84 -8.46 -6.23 -0.53
N TYR A 85 -8.88 -6.67 0.66
CA TYR A 85 -8.99 -8.06 1.10
C TYR A 85 -10.16 -8.23 2.09
N GLU A 86 -10.62 -9.47 2.23
CA GLU A 86 -11.62 -9.84 3.25
C GLU A 86 -11.03 -9.76 4.67
N PRO A 87 -11.75 -9.20 5.66
CA PRO A 87 -11.29 -9.14 7.04
C PRO A 87 -10.86 -10.50 7.59
N VAL A 88 -9.73 -10.53 8.28
CA VAL A 88 -9.12 -11.70 8.92
C VAL A 88 -9.38 -11.71 10.42
N ASP A 89 -9.32 -10.54 11.08
CA ASP A 89 -9.56 -10.40 12.53
C ASP A 89 -10.02 -8.97 12.90
N GLU A 90 -10.23 -8.72 14.20
CA GLU A 90 -10.69 -7.42 14.72
C GLU A 90 -9.79 -6.24 14.33
N THR A 91 -8.52 -6.48 14.01
CA THR A 91 -7.61 -5.42 13.55
C THR A 91 -8.10 -4.80 12.24
N ASP A 92 -8.84 -5.56 11.43
CA ASP A 92 -9.34 -5.10 10.14
C ASP A 92 -10.50 -4.10 10.23
N THR A 93 -11.06 -3.90 11.43
CA THR A 93 -12.02 -2.83 11.73
C THR A 93 -11.36 -1.45 11.76
N GLY A 94 -10.04 -1.40 11.99
CA GLY A 94 -9.26 -0.17 12.00
C GLY A 94 -9.11 0.45 10.61
N SER A 95 -8.87 1.76 10.57
CA SER A 95 -8.54 2.44 9.32
C SER A 95 -7.26 1.86 8.72
N SER A 96 -7.23 1.67 7.40
CA SER A 96 -6.02 1.35 6.62
C SER A 96 -5.37 2.60 6.02
N ARG A 97 -5.96 3.78 6.20
CA ARG A 97 -5.43 5.03 5.66
C ARG A 97 -4.15 5.41 6.43
N PRO A 98 -3.03 5.70 5.74
CA PRO A 98 -1.87 6.31 6.39
C PRO A 98 -2.15 7.79 6.74
N ASP A 99 -1.59 8.25 7.85
CA ASP A 99 -1.73 9.65 8.31
C ASP A 99 -0.88 10.60 7.45
N PHE A 100 0.23 10.11 6.89
CA PHE A 100 1.07 10.83 5.92
C PHE A 100 1.74 9.85 4.96
N ALA A 101 2.15 10.35 3.79
CA ALA A 101 2.69 9.54 2.70
C ALA A 101 3.86 10.25 2.02
N ILE A 102 4.94 9.52 1.76
CA ILE A 102 6.14 10.01 1.07
C ILE A 102 6.44 9.09 -0.12
N ALA A 103 6.14 9.57 -1.34
CA ALA A 103 6.45 8.84 -2.57
C ALA A 103 7.70 9.43 -3.22
N MET A 104 8.81 8.71 -3.17
CA MET A 104 10.09 9.15 -3.75
C MET A 104 10.23 8.58 -5.17
N PHE A 105 10.34 9.49 -6.16
CA PHE A 105 10.47 9.17 -7.59
C PHE A 105 9.56 8.00 -8.05
N PRO A 106 8.23 8.10 -7.85
CA PRO A 106 7.31 7.00 -8.07
C PRO A 106 7.21 6.61 -9.55
N GLY A 107 7.25 5.30 -9.81
CA GLY A 107 6.97 4.74 -11.13
C GLY A 107 5.47 4.56 -11.37
N HIS A 108 5.06 4.42 -12.64
CA HIS A 108 3.72 3.93 -13.04
C HIS A 108 2.50 4.72 -12.53
N LEU A 109 2.66 6.00 -12.14
CA LEU A 109 1.53 6.86 -11.75
C LEU A 109 0.62 7.23 -12.93
N CYS A 110 1.20 7.41 -14.11
CA CYS A 110 0.47 7.76 -15.32
C CYS A 110 0.19 6.51 -16.17
N ARG A 111 -1.04 6.38 -16.67
CA ARG A 111 -1.33 5.48 -17.79
C ARG A 111 -1.16 6.28 -19.07
N ALA A 112 -0.34 5.80 -20.01
CA ALA A 112 -0.32 6.35 -21.36
C ALA A 112 -1.74 6.20 -21.94
N ARG A 113 -2.42 7.31 -22.15
CA ARG A 113 -3.67 7.36 -22.90
C ARG A 113 -3.26 7.62 -24.35
N PHE A 114 -3.16 6.55 -25.13
CA PHE A 114 -3.13 6.70 -26.58
C PHE A 114 -4.52 7.24 -26.96
N LEU A 115 -4.55 8.47 -27.44
CA LEU A 115 -5.70 9.06 -28.11
C LEU A 115 -5.82 8.48 -29.52
#